data_AF-A0A3C2DTT3-F1
#
_entry.id   AF-A0A3C2DTT3-F1
#
_cell.length_a   1.000
_cell.length_b   1.000
_cell.length_c   1.000
_cell.angle_alpha   90.00
_cell.angle_beta   90.00
_cell.angle_gamma   90.00
#
_symmetry.space_group_name_H-M   'P 1'
#
loop_
_entity.id
_entity.type
_entity.pdbx_description
1 polymer ?
#
loop_
_entity_poly.entity_id
_entity_poly.type
_entity_poly.pdbx_seq_one_letter_code
_entity_poly.pdbx_strand_id
1 'polypeptide(L)'
;MSEGCTHDCSTCGESCSERKAEDMKLRQNDYSNIKKVIAVVSGKGGVGKSLVTSLLASASQSRGYETAVMDADVTGPSIPKAFGIHERAMGSDEGMFPVESKSGIKIMSINLLLE
;
A
#
# COMPACT_ATOMS: atom_id res chain seq x y z
N MET A 1 -19.23 -27.28 -21.45
CA MET A 1 -20.10 -26.62 -22.46
C MET A 1 -20.54 -25.32 -21.83
N SER A 2 -19.85 -24.25 -22.20
CA SER A 2 -20.05 -22.88 -21.72
C SER A 2 -21.29 -22.30 -22.38
N GLU A 3 -22.35 -22.10 -21.61
CA GLU A 3 -23.52 -21.32 -22.06
C GLU A 3 -23.81 -20.23 -21.03
N GLY A 4 -23.71 -18.97 -21.48
CA GLY A 4 -24.43 -17.86 -20.89
C GLY A 4 -23.70 -16.96 -19.89
N CYS A 5 -22.50 -16.47 -20.20
CA CYS A 5 -21.99 -15.30 -19.48
C CYS A 5 -22.54 -14.03 -20.15
N THR A 6 -23.56 -13.40 -19.56
CA THR A 6 -24.29 -12.28 -20.15
C THR A 6 -23.62 -10.90 -19.97
N HIS A 7 -22.39 -10.85 -19.47
CA HIS A 7 -21.60 -9.60 -19.28
C HIS A 7 -22.29 -8.49 -18.48
N ASP A 8 -23.40 -8.80 -17.81
CA ASP A 8 -24.14 -7.89 -16.94
C ASP A 8 -23.83 -8.25 -15.47
N CYS A 9 -22.84 -7.57 -14.89
CA CYS A 9 -22.36 -7.83 -13.53
C CYS A 9 -23.36 -7.44 -12.41
N SER A 10 -24.55 -6.98 -12.76
CA SER A 10 -25.57 -6.54 -11.80
C SER A 10 -26.37 -7.70 -11.16
N THR A 11 -26.30 -8.91 -11.72
CA THR A 11 -27.13 -10.06 -11.30
C THR A 11 -26.35 -11.33 -10.94
N CYS A 12 -25.02 -11.26 -10.88
CA CYS A 12 -24.18 -12.42 -10.55
C CYS A 12 -24.13 -12.64 -9.02
N GLY A 13 -25.21 -13.20 -8.49
CA GLY A 13 -25.39 -13.57 -7.08
C GLY A 13 -25.08 -15.03 -6.77
N GLU A 14 -24.33 -15.74 -7.62
CA GLU A 14 -23.87 -17.08 -7.29
C GLU A 14 -22.77 -17.02 -6.23
N SER A 15 -23.08 -17.53 -5.04
CA SER A 15 -22.07 -17.84 -4.03
C SER A 15 -21.22 -19.01 -4.54
N CYS A 16 -20.11 -18.71 -5.22
CA CYS A 16 -19.07 -19.69 -5.53
C CYS A 16 -18.57 -20.34 -4.22
N SER A 17 -19.00 -21.57 -3.99
CA SER A 17 -18.64 -22.44 -2.85
C SER A 17 -17.15 -22.81 -2.81
N GLU A 18 -16.38 -22.42 -3.83
CA GLU A 18 -14.94 -22.66 -3.93
C GLU A 18 -14.08 -21.55 -3.31
N ARG A 19 -14.66 -20.44 -2.83
CA ARG A 19 -13.91 -19.44 -2.06
C ARG A 19 -13.62 -19.95 -0.65
N LYS A 20 -12.74 -20.94 -0.53
CA LYS A 20 -11.99 -21.12 0.71
C LYS A 20 -11.17 -19.84 0.87
N ALA A 21 -11.61 -18.97 1.78
CA ALA A 21 -10.75 -17.91 2.27
C ALA A 21 -9.60 -18.60 2.99
N GLU A 22 -8.56 -18.98 2.25
CA GLU A 22 -7.28 -19.30 2.85
C GLU A 22 -6.93 -18.09 3.72
N ASP A 23 -6.44 -18.35 4.94
CA ASP A 23 -6.01 -17.29 5.82
C ASP A 23 -4.78 -16.65 5.17
N MET A 24 -5.00 -15.64 4.32
CA MET A 24 -3.97 -14.95 3.53
C MET A 24 -3.07 -14.06 4.42
N LYS A 25 -3.08 -14.28 5.73
CA LYS A 25 -2.23 -13.60 6.69
C LYS A 25 -0.83 -14.19 6.60
N LEU A 26 -0.02 -13.54 5.77
CA LEU A 26 1.42 -13.70 5.82
C LEU A 26 1.92 -13.32 7.22
N ARG A 27 2.88 -14.10 7.74
CA ARG A 27 3.58 -13.77 8.99
C ARG A 27 4.24 -12.40 8.81
N GLN A 28 3.99 -11.47 9.73
CA GLN A 28 4.71 -10.19 9.76
C GLN A 28 6.21 -10.46 9.96
N ASN A 29 7.06 -9.57 9.44
CA ASN A 29 8.49 -9.67 9.72
C ASN A 29 8.74 -9.45 11.23
N ASP A 30 9.84 -9.98 11.75
CA ASP A 30 10.13 -9.95 13.20
C ASP A 30 10.37 -8.52 13.74
N TYR A 31 10.64 -7.57 12.85
CA TYR A 31 10.89 -6.16 13.16
C TYR A 31 9.66 -5.25 13.02
N SER A 32 8.49 -5.81 12.69
CA SER A 32 7.25 -5.06 12.46
C SER A 32 6.17 -5.47 13.43
N ASN A 33 5.41 -4.49 13.88
CA ASN A 33 4.21 -4.71 14.67
C ASN A 33 3.07 -3.86 14.10
N ILE A 34 2.31 -4.45 13.17
CA ILE A 34 1.30 -3.71 12.40
C ILE A 34 -0.09 -4.06 12.92
N LYS A 35 -0.73 -3.08 13.59
CA LYS A 35 -2.08 -3.23 14.16
C LYS A 35 -3.18 -3.20 13.11
N LYS A 36 -3.02 -2.36 12.08
CA LYS A 36 -4.02 -2.13 11.03
C LYS A 36 -3.33 -1.90 9.69
N VAL A 37 -3.84 -2.54 8.65
CA VAL A 37 -3.43 -2.33 7.26
C VAL A 37 -4.61 -1.72 6.51
N ILE A 38 -4.36 -0.62 5.81
CA ILE A 38 -5.36 0.04 4.96
C ILE A 38 -4.84 -0.01 3.53
N ALA A 39 -5.52 -0.77 2.67
CA ALA A 39 -5.19 -0.82 1.25
C ALA A 39 -5.89 0.32 0.50
N VAL A 40 -5.13 1.15 -0.19
CA VAL A 40 -5.65 2.21 -1.07
C VAL A 40 -5.42 1.77 -2.51
N VAL A 41 -6.50 1.56 -3.26
CA VAL A 41 -6.47 1.03 -4.63
C VAL A 41 -7.18 1.97 -5.60
N SER A 42 -6.81 1.93 -6.88
CA SER A 42 -7.46 2.70 -7.94
C SER A 42 -7.57 1.88 -9.23
N GLY A 43 -8.70 1.99 -9.93
CA GLY A 43 -8.92 1.28 -11.19
C GLY A 43 -8.19 1.88 -12.40
N LYS A 44 -7.65 3.10 -12.29
CA LYS A 44 -6.93 3.80 -13.36
C LYS A 44 -5.80 4.66 -12.78
N GLY A 45 -4.77 4.92 -13.58
CA GLY A 45 -3.70 5.85 -13.23
C GLY A 45 -4.19 7.30 -13.18
N GLY A 46 -3.53 8.15 -12.38
CA GLY A 46 -3.81 9.59 -12.34
C GLY A 46 -5.02 10.03 -11.52
N VAL A 47 -5.76 9.12 -10.88
CA VAL A 47 -6.95 9.47 -10.05
C VAL A 47 -6.61 10.06 -8.68
N GLY A 48 -5.32 10.24 -8.37
CA GLY A 48 -4.87 10.79 -7.09
C GLY A 48 -4.70 9.77 -5.96
N LYS A 49 -4.54 8.47 -6.25
CA LYS A 49 -4.30 7.42 -5.25
C LYS A 49 -3.18 7.78 -4.26
N SER A 50 -2.02 8.19 -4.78
CA SER A 50 -0.86 8.55 -3.96
C SER A 50 -1.12 9.80 -3.11
N LEU A 51 -1.83 10.78 -3.66
CA LEU A 51 -2.25 11.97 -2.90
C LEU A 51 -3.15 11.60 -1.72
N VAL A 52 -4.18 10.79 -1.97
CA VAL A 52 -5.09 10.31 -0.91
C VAL A 52 -4.32 9.51 0.15
N THR A 53 -3.37 8.67 -0.28
CA THR A 53 -2.53 7.89 0.63
C THR A 53 -1.67 8.78 1.52
N SER A 54 -0.99 9.78 0.95
CA SER A 54 -0.15 10.72 1.71
C SER A 54 -0.96 11.58 2.69
N LEU A 55 -2.16 12.02 2.30
CA LEU A 55 -3.07 12.76 3.18
C LEU A 55 -3.59 11.89 4.33
N LEU A 56 -3.97 10.65 4.04
CA LEU A 56 -4.42 9.69 5.05
C LEU A 56 -3.31 9.40 6.07
N ALA A 57 -2.08 9.21 5.59
CA ALA A 57 -0.92 8.98 6.44
C ALA A 57 -0.63 10.22 7.32
N SER A 58 -0.63 11.41 6.73
CA SER A 58 -0.43 12.66 7.47
C SER A 58 -1.48 12.90 8.54
N ALA A 59 -2.76 12.63 8.23
CA ALA A 59 -3.86 12.75 9.17
C ALA A 59 -3.81 11.70 10.29
N SER A 60 -3.29 10.50 10.01
CA SER A 60 -3.09 9.46 11.02
C SER A 60 -1.95 9.82 11.97
N GLN A 61 -0.83 10.28 11.42
CA GLN A 61 0.32 10.76 12.19
C GLN A 61 -0.07 11.93 13.09
N SER A 62 -0.82 12.91 12.59
CA SER A 62 -1.26 14.08 13.38
C SER A 62 -2.23 13.73 14.52
N ARG A 63 -2.90 12.58 14.42
CA ARG A 63 -3.75 12.02 15.49
C ARG A 63 -2.97 11.18 16.51
N GLY A 64 -1.65 11.10 16.38
CA GLY A 64 -0.76 10.39 17.30
C GLY A 64 -0.62 8.89 17.01
N TYR A 65 -1.00 8.42 15.82
CA TYR A 65 -0.76 7.04 15.42
C TYR A 65 0.63 6.88 14.80
N GLU A 66 1.34 5.82 15.19
CA GLU A 66 2.54 5.37 14.46
C GLU A 66 2.13 4.95 13.06
N THR A 67 2.55 5.73 12.07
CA THR A 67 2.09 5.59 10.69
C THR A 67 3.25 5.23 9.78
N ALA A 68 3.02 4.25 8.91
CA ALA A 68 3.93 3.88 7.84
C ALA A 68 3.19 3.81 6.50
N VAL A 69 3.92 4.08 5.41
CA VAL A 69 3.42 3.96 4.04
C VAL A 69 4.34 3.04 3.26
N MET A 70 3.75 2.05 2.60
CA MET A 70 4.42 1.18 1.64
C MET A 70 3.84 1.46 0.26
N ASP A 71 4.69 1.90 -0.66
CA ASP A 71 4.34 2.26 -2.03
C ASP A 71 5.00 1.31 -3.03
N ALA A 72 4.19 0.61 -3.82
CA ALA A 72 4.68 -0.29 -4.86
C ALA A 72 4.57 0.32 -6.27
N ASP A 73 4.17 1.60 -6.38
CA ASP A 73 4.04 2.25 -7.68
C ASP A 73 5.40 2.71 -8.21
N VAL A 74 5.71 2.30 -9.44
CA VAL A 74 6.95 2.70 -10.15
C VAL A 74 6.76 3.96 -11.00
N THR A 75 5.54 4.22 -11.49
CA THR A 75 5.29 5.17 -12.59
C THR A 75 4.48 6.42 -12.21
N GLY A 76 4.09 6.58 -10.95
CA GLY A 76 3.33 7.74 -10.46
C GLY A 76 4.20 8.82 -9.79
N PRO A 77 3.66 10.02 -9.49
CA PRO A 77 4.32 10.93 -8.55
C PRO A 77 4.52 10.20 -7.22
N SER A 78 5.79 9.93 -6.88
CA SER A 78 6.15 9.00 -5.81
C SER A 78 5.70 9.54 -4.45
N ILE A 79 5.21 8.65 -3.57
CA ILE A 79 4.91 9.00 -2.18
C ILE A 79 6.10 9.68 -1.49
N PRO A 80 7.36 9.20 -1.63
CA PRO A 80 8.53 9.90 -1.13
C PRO A 80 8.58 11.38 -1.50
N LYS A 81 8.33 11.71 -2.78
CA LYS A 81 8.32 13.09 -3.26
C LYS A 81 7.26 13.94 -2.58
N ALA A 82 6.08 13.40 -2.30
CA ALA A 82 5.02 14.11 -1.58
C ALA A 82 5.44 14.49 -0.15
N PHE A 83 6.34 13.72 0.47
CA PHE A 83 6.90 14.01 1.79
C PHE A 83 8.22 14.79 1.75
N GLY A 84 8.68 15.21 0.56
CA GLY A 84 9.94 15.93 0.38
C GLY A 84 11.16 15.07 0.69
N ILE A 85 11.05 13.75 0.51
CA ILE A 85 12.12 12.78 0.72
C ILE A 85 12.92 12.64 -0.57
N HIS A 86 14.23 12.77 -0.46
CA HIS A 86 15.20 12.67 -1.55
C HIS A 86 16.34 11.69 -1.26
N GLU A 87 16.33 11.07 -0.09
CA GLU A 87 17.32 10.06 0.31
C GLU A 87 16.87 8.67 -0.16
N ARG A 88 17.83 7.76 -0.27
CA ARG A 88 17.59 6.36 -0.64
C ARG A 88 17.28 5.52 0.57
N ALA A 89 16.47 4.49 0.40
CA ALA A 89 16.30 3.49 1.44
C ALA A 89 17.61 2.71 1.59
N MET A 90 18.06 2.55 2.84
CA MET A 90 19.25 1.75 3.17
C MET A 90 18.82 0.33 3.55
N GLY A 91 19.71 -0.63 3.34
CA GLY A 91 19.49 -2.01 3.74
C GLY A 91 20.72 -2.60 4.44
N SER A 92 20.48 -3.64 5.24
CA SER A 92 21.49 -4.51 5.84
C SER A 92 21.12 -5.97 5.58
N ASP A 93 21.89 -6.90 6.17
CA ASP A 93 21.57 -8.34 6.16
C ASP A 93 20.20 -8.66 6.80
N GLU A 94 19.66 -7.73 7.59
CA GLU A 94 18.36 -7.86 8.28
C GLU A 94 17.18 -7.38 7.41
N GLY A 95 17.47 -6.70 6.29
CA GLY A 95 16.48 -6.22 5.34
C GLY A 95 16.60 -4.72 5.03
N MET A 96 15.55 -4.17 4.43
CA MET A 96 15.47 -2.76 4.04
C MET A 96 14.82 -1.92 5.14
N PHE A 97 15.42 -0.77 5.42
CA PHE A 97 14.92 0.18 6.42
C PHE A 97 14.10 1.29 5.75
N PRO A 98 12.94 1.67 6.33
CA PRO A 98 12.14 2.79 5.86
C PRO A 98 12.89 4.11 6.04
N VAL A 99 12.65 5.03 5.12
CA VAL A 99 13.03 6.43 5.29
C VAL A 99 11.97 7.13 6.12
N GLU A 100 12.38 7.98 7.06
CA GLU A 100 11.44 8.74 7.89
C GLU A 100 11.22 10.15 7.34
N SER A 101 9.95 10.54 7.23
CA SER A 101 9.60 11.93 6.93
C SER A 101 9.92 12.84 8.12
N LYS A 102 9.92 14.16 7.90
CA LYS A 102 10.07 15.17 8.98
C LYS A 102 9.02 15.05 10.09
N SER A 103 7.87 14.44 9.81
CA SER A 103 6.80 14.21 10.79
C SER A 103 6.87 12.83 11.46
N GLY A 104 7.90 12.03 11.16
CA GLY A 104 8.10 10.69 11.71
C GLY A 104 7.32 9.59 11.00
N ILE A 105 6.81 9.84 9.78
CA ILE A 105 6.12 8.81 8.98
C ILE A 105 7.17 7.94 8.29
N LYS A 106 7.13 6.63 8.54
CA LYS A 106 8.03 5.66 7.91
C LYS A 106 7.57 5.35 6.49
N ILE A 107 8.42 5.54 5.50
CA ILE A 107 8.07 5.40 4.09
C ILE A 107 9.02 4.40 3.43
N MET A 108 8.43 3.40 2.78
CA MET A 108 9.11 2.51 1.85
C MET A 108 8.45 2.63 0.48
N SER A 109 9.26 2.78 -0.56
CA SER A 109 8.80 2.83 -1.95
C SER A 109 9.83 2.20 -2.86
N ILE A 110 9.40 1.57 -3.95
CA ILE A 110 10.32 1.08 -4.99
C ILE A 110 11.16 2.23 -5.57
N ASN A 111 10.59 3.43 -5.67
CA ASN A 111 11.30 4.61 -6.18
C ASN A 111 12.52 4.97 -5.30
N LEU A 112 12.48 4.69 -3.99
CA LEU A 112 13.62 4.89 -3.06
C LEU A 112 14.79 3.91 -3.28
N LEU A 113 14.58 2.85 -4.07
CA LEU A 113 15.59 1.83 -4.37
C LEU A 113 16.29 2.08 -5.72
N LEU A 114 15.63 2.80 -6.62
CA LEU A 114 16.06 2.96 -8.01
C LEU A 114 16.72 4.32 -8.27
N GLU A 115 16.20 5.39 -7.67
CA GLU A 115 16.67 6.78 -7.84
C GLU A 115 17.50 7.25 -6.66
#